data_AF-A0A6C1D4U1-F1
#
_entry.id   AF-A0A6C1D4U1-F1
#
_cell.length_a   1.000
_cell.length_b   1.000
_cell.length_c   1.000
_cell.angle_alpha   90.00
_cell.angle_beta   90.00
_cell.angle_gamma   90.00
#
_symmetry.space_group_name_H-M   'P 1'
#
loop_
_entity.id
_entity.type
_entity.pdbx_description
1 polymer ?
#
loop_
_entity_poly.entity_id
_entity_poly.type
_entity_poly.pdbx_seq_one_letter_code
_entity_poly.pdbx_strand_id
1 'polypeptide(L)'
;MNLTPGGNAPLIAQDLRVRVISGGPVDASAFRLFADGKVRGDSDMVFYGQPRNEDGSISFSTEGTNSVFTVDLSRLKPDVQKVAFTVTCDGSHTVSSLNHLSIQIESGNTSLISGQVELSGRQEAA
;
A
#
# COMPACT_ATOMS: atom_id res chain seq x y z
N MET A 1 9.50 13.09 4.56
CA MET A 1 10.81 12.43 4.33
C MET A 1 10.74 11.62 3.06
N ASN A 2 11.77 11.61 2.22
CA ASN A 2 11.79 10.76 1.03
C ASN A 2 12.58 9.48 1.30
N LEU A 3 12.02 8.32 0.95
CA LEU A 3 12.66 7.01 1.00
C LEU A 3 12.96 6.50 -0.41
N THR A 4 14.05 5.75 -0.52
CA THR A 4 14.41 4.96 -1.70
C THR A 4 14.10 3.49 -1.47
N PRO A 5 14.07 2.65 -2.51
CA PRO A 5 13.91 1.21 -2.35
C PRO A 5 14.87 0.62 -1.30
N GLY A 6 14.34 -0.15 -0.35
CA GLY A 6 15.09 -0.72 0.77
C GLY A 6 15.27 0.21 1.98
N GLY A 7 14.88 1.48 1.89
CA GLY A 7 14.90 2.43 2.99
C GLY A 7 13.87 2.09 4.08
N ASN A 8 14.18 2.49 5.32
CA ASN A 8 13.29 2.35 6.47
C ASN A 8 13.14 3.70 7.17
N ALA A 9 11.96 3.96 7.73
CA ALA A 9 11.72 5.12 8.57
C ALA A 9 10.77 4.74 9.72
N PRO A 10 10.94 5.34 10.91
CA PRO A 10 9.98 5.16 11.99
C PRO A 10 8.64 5.78 11.63
N LEU A 11 7.55 5.09 12.00
CA LEU A 11 6.20 5.65 11.95
C LEU A 11 5.94 6.38 13.27
N ILE A 12 5.60 7.66 13.19
CA ILE A 12 5.39 8.54 14.36
C ILE A 12 3.90 8.75 14.69
N ALA A 13 3.01 8.04 14.00
CA ALA A 13 1.56 8.12 14.15
C ALA A 13 0.93 6.73 14.07
N GLN A 14 -0.24 6.57 14.69
CA GLN A 14 -1.02 5.32 14.71
C GLN A 14 -2.08 5.30 13.61
N ASP A 15 -2.67 6.46 13.31
CA ASP A 15 -3.60 6.65 12.21
C ASP A 15 -2.86 7.13 10.98
N LEU A 16 -2.81 6.26 9.96
CA LEU A 16 -2.06 6.47 8.75
C LEU A 16 -2.98 6.39 7.52
N ARG A 17 -2.67 7.21 6.53
CA ARG A 17 -3.18 7.05 5.17
C ARG A 17 -2.02 6.72 4.25
N VAL A 18 -2.07 5.54 3.65
CA VAL A 18 -1.10 5.06 2.67
C VAL A 18 -1.71 5.27 1.29
N ARG A 19 -1.21 6.28 0.58
CA ARG A 19 -1.66 6.70 -0.73
C ARG A 19 -0.69 6.19 -1.79
N VAL A 20 -1.20 5.42 -2.75
CA VAL A 20 -0.48 5.01 -3.94
C VAL A 20 -0.92 5.90 -5.10
N ILE A 21 0.05 6.57 -5.71
CA ILE A 21 -0.15 7.54 -6.78
C ILE A 21 0.49 6.95 -8.03
N SER A 22 -0.32 6.73 -9.06
CA SER A 22 0.12 6.16 -10.34
C SER A 22 -0.34 7.03 -11.50
N GLY A 23 0.45 7.06 -12.58
CA GLY A 23 0.07 7.74 -13.83
C GLY A 23 -0.87 6.94 -14.73
N GLY A 24 -1.32 5.76 -14.28
CA GLY A 24 -2.26 4.89 -14.97
C GLY A 24 -3.03 3.99 -13.99
N PRO A 25 -4.02 3.21 -14.48
CA PRO A 25 -4.78 2.28 -13.65
C PRO A 25 -3.86 1.21 -13.06
N VAL A 26 -4.04 0.95 -11.78
CA VAL A 26 -3.31 -0.07 -11.02
C VAL A 26 -4.26 -0.76 -10.05
N ASP A 27 -4.03 -2.02 -9.79
CA ASP A 27 -4.71 -2.77 -8.75
C ASP A 27 -3.87 -2.77 -7.49
N ALA A 28 -4.37 -2.13 -6.44
CA ALA A 28 -3.67 -2.04 -5.16
C ALA A 28 -4.28 -3.00 -4.13
N SER A 29 -3.41 -3.65 -3.35
CA SER A 29 -3.81 -4.54 -2.26
C SER A 29 -2.95 -4.31 -1.02
N ALA A 30 -3.52 -4.58 0.16
CA ALA A 30 -2.82 -4.65 1.43
C ALA A 30 -2.96 -6.05 2.04
N PHE A 31 -1.87 -6.55 2.62
CA PHE A 31 -1.79 -7.88 3.23
C PHE A 31 -1.26 -7.77 4.65
N ARG A 32 -1.98 -8.34 5.62
CA ARG A 32 -1.47 -8.54 6.98
C ARG A 32 -0.69 -9.85 7.00
N LEU A 33 0.62 -9.75 7.22
CA LEU A 33 1.53 -10.88 7.25
C LEU A 33 1.90 -11.22 8.69
N PHE A 34 1.90 -12.52 8.98
CA PHE A 34 2.21 -13.07 10.30
C PHE A 34 3.67 -13.56 10.36
N ALA A 35 4.01 -14.31 11.41
CA ALA A 35 5.37 -14.75 11.69
C ALA A 35 6.05 -15.54 10.55
N ASP A 36 5.28 -16.24 9.73
CA ASP A 36 5.78 -17.00 8.56
C ASP A 36 5.83 -16.16 7.26
N GLY A 37 5.49 -14.87 7.35
CA GLY A 37 5.45 -13.95 6.22
C GLY A 37 4.24 -14.15 5.30
N LYS A 38 3.20 -14.88 5.73
CA LYS A 38 1.99 -15.15 4.94
C LYS A 38 0.74 -14.56 5.58
N VAL A 39 -0.31 -14.42 4.79
CA VAL A 39 -1.69 -14.25 5.28
C VAL A 39 -2.22 -15.59 5.81
N ARG A 40 -3.23 -15.57 6.70
CA ARG A 40 -3.92 -16.79 7.13
C ARG A 40 -5.12 -17.13 6.26
N GLY A 41 -5.59 -16.17 5.48
CA GLY A 41 -6.66 -16.31 4.51
C GLY A 41 -7.12 -14.95 4.01
N ASP A 42 -8.22 -14.94 3.26
CA ASP A 42 -8.72 -13.75 2.58
C ASP A 42 -9.05 -12.61 3.54
N SER A 43 -9.42 -12.88 4.80
CA SER A 43 -9.73 -11.87 5.81
C SER A 43 -8.54 -10.99 6.22
N ASP A 44 -7.32 -11.37 5.82
CA ASP A 44 -6.08 -10.61 6.01
C ASP A 44 -5.69 -9.76 4.80
N MET A 45 -6.49 -9.81 3.75
CA MET A 45 -6.32 -9.05 2.52
C MET A 45 -7.31 -7.88 2.48
N VAL A 46 -6.88 -6.73 1.96
CA VAL A 46 -7.74 -5.58 1.70
C VAL A 46 -7.45 -5.06 0.31
N PHE A 47 -8.48 -4.97 -0.53
CA PHE A 47 -8.40 -4.57 -1.94
C PHE A 47 -9.79 -4.11 -2.41
N TYR A 48 -9.95 -3.74 -3.68
CA TYR A 48 -11.23 -3.20 -4.18
C TYR A 48 -12.45 -4.11 -3.95
N GLY A 49 -12.28 -5.43 -4.07
CA GLY A 49 -13.34 -6.44 -3.85
C GLY A 49 -13.60 -6.77 -2.38
N GLN A 50 -12.66 -6.43 -1.50
CA GLN A 50 -12.79 -6.56 -0.05
C GLN A 50 -12.19 -5.30 0.61
N PRO A 51 -12.95 -4.19 0.63
CA PRO A 51 -12.39 -2.86 0.95
C PRO A 51 -12.12 -2.64 2.43
N ARG A 52 -12.36 -3.63 3.30
CA ARG A 52 -12.08 -3.54 4.73
C ARG A 52 -11.90 -4.92 5.32
N ASN A 53 -11.01 -5.04 6.30
CA ASN A 53 -10.86 -6.24 7.12
C ASN A 53 -11.83 -6.26 8.31
N GLU A 54 -11.99 -7.44 8.92
CA GLU A 54 -12.93 -7.69 10.02
C GLU A 54 -12.76 -6.75 11.22
N ASP A 55 -11.53 -6.61 11.72
CA ASP A 55 -11.22 -5.74 12.86
C ASP A 55 -11.15 -4.26 12.49
N GLY A 56 -11.32 -3.93 11.21
CA GLY A 56 -11.33 -2.59 10.66
C GLY A 56 -10.06 -1.80 10.88
N SER A 57 -8.92 -2.47 11.06
CA SER A 57 -7.60 -1.85 11.15
C SER A 57 -7.10 -1.34 9.80
N ILE A 58 -7.61 -1.88 8.68
CA ILE A 58 -7.25 -1.44 7.33
C ILE A 58 -8.52 -1.33 6.48
N SER A 59 -8.66 -0.20 5.77
CA SER A 59 -9.70 -0.01 4.76
C SER A 59 -9.13 0.59 3.48
N PHE A 60 -9.71 0.24 2.34
CA PHE A 60 -9.36 0.72 1.01
C PHE A 60 -10.44 1.65 0.45
N SER A 61 -9.99 2.69 -0.25
CA SER A 61 -10.82 3.61 -1.02
C SER A 61 -10.02 4.14 -2.21
N THR A 62 -10.71 4.73 -3.18
CA THR A 62 -10.09 5.43 -4.30
C THR A 62 -10.29 6.94 -4.20
N GLU A 63 -9.28 7.71 -4.60
CA GLU A 63 -9.35 9.16 -4.70
C GLU A 63 -8.87 9.60 -6.09
N GLY A 64 -9.82 9.76 -7.01
CA GLY A 64 -9.51 9.91 -8.43
C GLY A 64 -8.86 8.62 -8.96
N THR A 65 -7.65 8.73 -9.50
CA THR A 65 -6.85 7.58 -9.95
C THR A 65 -5.99 6.96 -8.86
N ASN A 66 -5.98 7.54 -7.66
CA ASN A 66 -5.12 7.08 -6.57
C ASN A 66 -5.80 6.01 -5.73
N SER A 67 -5.02 5.03 -5.31
CA SER A 67 -5.44 4.02 -4.33
C SER A 67 -5.06 4.49 -2.93
N VAL A 68 -5.99 4.43 -1.98
CA VAL A 68 -5.78 4.90 -0.61
C VAL A 68 -6.14 3.81 0.37
N PHE A 69 -5.20 3.47 1.26
CA PHE A 69 -5.46 2.66 2.43
C PHE A 69 -5.46 3.52 3.68
N THR A 70 -6.51 3.44 4.48
CA THR A 70 -6.49 3.96 5.86
C THR A 70 -6.09 2.82 6.78
N VAL A 71 -5.11 3.07 7.64
CA VAL A 71 -4.53 2.09 8.56
C VAL A 71 -4.59 2.66 9.98
N ASP A 72 -5.24 1.94 10.87
CA ASP A 72 -5.21 2.18 12.31
C ASP A 72 -4.35 1.09 12.94
N LEU A 73 -3.10 1.46 13.25
CA LEU A 73 -2.11 0.57 13.84
C LEU A 73 -2.52 0.10 15.25
N SER A 74 -3.33 0.87 15.98
CA SER A 74 -3.78 0.51 17.33
C SER A 74 -4.80 -0.63 17.34
N ARG A 75 -5.46 -0.86 16.19
CA ARG A 75 -6.44 -1.93 15.99
C ARG A 75 -5.87 -3.18 15.34
N LEU A 76 -4.61 -3.17 14.92
CA LEU A 76 -3.97 -4.36 14.36
C LEU A 76 -3.92 -5.47 15.42
N LYS A 77 -4.27 -6.69 14.99
CA LYS A 77 -4.11 -7.88 15.85
C LYS A 77 -2.63 -7.99 16.29
N PRO A 78 -2.33 -8.27 17.57
CA PRO A 78 -0.96 -8.25 18.09
C PRO A 78 0.04 -9.20 17.41
N ASP A 79 -0.47 -10.21 16.72
CA ASP A 79 0.32 -11.22 16.00
C ASP A 79 0.69 -10.81 14.57
N VAL A 80 0.11 -9.73 14.03
CA VAL A 80 0.49 -9.16 12.73
C VAL A 80 1.91 -8.61 12.84
N GLN A 81 2.82 -9.11 12.00
CA GLN A 81 4.22 -8.70 11.99
C GLN A 81 4.51 -7.62 10.96
N LYS A 82 3.75 -7.59 9.86
CA LYS A 82 3.94 -6.66 8.75
C LYS A 82 2.63 -6.41 8.03
N VAL A 83 2.44 -5.17 7.58
CA VAL A 83 1.44 -4.84 6.56
C VAL A 83 2.19 -4.56 5.26
N ALA A 84 1.96 -5.40 4.25
CA ALA A 84 2.54 -5.22 2.93
C ALA A 84 1.52 -4.55 2.01
N PHE A 85 1.93 -3.50 1.31
CA PHE A 85 1.12 -2.87 0.26
C PHE A 85 1.73 -3.25 -1.09
N THR A 86 0.89 -3.74 -2.00
CA THR A 86 1.30 -4.12 -3.35
C THR A 86 0.50 -3.34 -4.37
N VAL A 87 1.08 -3.20 -5.55
CA VAL A 87 0.42 -2.62 -6.70
C VAL A 87 0.78 -3.47 -7.91
N THR A 88 -0.22 -3.87 -8.66
CA THR A 88 -0.09 -4.64 -9.89
C THR A 88 -0.64 -3.81 -11.05
N CYS A 89 -0.05 -3.97 -12.23
CA CYS A 89 -0.59 -3.36 -13.44
C CYS A 89 -1.59 -4.34 -14.05
N ASP A 90 -2.71 -3.83 -14.59
CA ASP A 90 -3.58 -4.68 -15.41
C ASP A 90 -2.76 -5.33 -16.54
N GLY A 91 -3.09 -6.56 -16.92
CA GLY A 91 -2.28 -7.40 -17.82
C GLY A 91 -2.04 -6.81 -19.22
N SER A 92 -2.73 -5.72 -19.56
CA SER A 92 -2.54 -4.96 -20.79
C SER A 92 -1.44 -3.88 -20.68
N HIS A 93 -0.91 -3.63 -19.48
CA HIS A 93 0.00 -2.53 -19.14
C HIS A 93 1.22 -3.02 -18.36
N THR A 94 2.40 -2.44 -18.65
CA THR A 94 3.62 -2.68 -17.85
C THR A 94 3.81 -1.57 -16.82
N VAL A 95 4.59 -1.84 -15.77
CA VAL A 95 4.99 -0.83 -14.78
C VAL A 95 5.62 0.40 -15.43
N SER A 96 6.45 0.19 -16.47
CA SER A 96 7.07 1.26 -17.25
C SER A 96 6.05 2.17 -17.97
N SER A 97 4.87 1.65 -18.32
CA SER A 97 3.80 2.43 -18.96
C SER A 97 3.08 3.40 -18.02
N LEU A 98 3.22 3.22 -16.70
CA LEU A 98 2.59 4.11 -15.72
C LEU A 98 3.19 5.52 -15.73
N ASN A 99 4.40 5.73 -16.26
CA ASN A 99 5.20 6.97 -16.24
C ASN A 99 5.56 7.51 -14.84
N HIS A 100 4.73 7.24 -13.84
CA HIS A 100 4.87 7.64 -12.45
C HIS A 100 4.22 6.60 -11.54
N LEU A 101 4.94 6.22 -10.49
CA LEU A 101 4.41 5.40 -9.40
C LEU A 101 5.11 5.83 -8.12
N SER A 102 4.32 6.24 -7.13
CA SER A 102 4.82 6.61 -5.82
C SER A 102 3.89 6.18 -4.71
N ILE A 103 4.45 6.08 -3.52
CA ILE A 103 3.73 5.79 -2.29
C ILE A 103 3.98 6.93 -1.30
N GLN A 104 2.92 7.32 -0.60
CA GLN A 104 2.95 8.37 0.40
C GLN A 104 2.25 7.90 1.67
N ILE A 105 2.86 8.14 2.82
CA ILE A 105 2.31 7.85 4.13
C ILE A 105 2.00 9.19 4.79
N GLU A 106 0.74 9.38 5.13
CA GLU A 106 0.19 10.61 5.69
C GLU A 106 -0.39 10.33 7.08
N SER A 107 -0.40 11.34 7.95
CA SER A 107 -1.23 11.34 9.15
C SER A 107 -1.96 12.67 9.24
N GLY A 108 -3.30 12.61 9.27
CA GLY A 108 -4.16 13.77 9.03
C GLY A 108 -3.81 14.44 7.69
N ASN A 109 -3.43 15.72 7.74
CA ASN A 109 -3.05 16.52 6.57
C ASN A 109 -1.52 16.57 6.35
N THR A 110 -0.74 15.79 7.10
CA THR A 110 0.73 15.86 7.06
C THR A 110 1.30 14.67 6.31
N SER A 111 2.11 14.94 5.28
CA SER A 111 2.93 13.91 4.62
C SER A 111 4.13 13.56 5.51
N LEU A 112 4.18 12.32 5.99
CA LEU A 112 5.26 11.83 6.85
C LEU A 112 6.41 11.30 5.99
N ILE A 113 6.08 10.37 5.10
CA ILE A 113 7.02 9.62 4.27
C ILE A 113 6.51 9.60 2.83
N SER A 114 7.39 9.74 1.86
CA SER A 114 7.11 9.51 0.45
C SER A 114 8.21 8.63 -0.15
N GLY A 115 7.86 7.81 -1.13
CA GLY A 115 8.78 6.96 -1.86
C GLY A 115 8.41 6.96 -3.33
N GLN A 116 9.40 7.16 -4.19
CA GLN A 116 9.24 7.04 -5.64
C GLN A 116 9.69 5.64 -6.05
N VAL A 117 8.89 4.98 -6.89
CA VAL A 117 9.28 3.70 -7.47
C VAL A 117 9.96 3.99 -8.80
N GLU A 118 11.22 3.58 -8.94
CA GLU A 118 11.92 3.66 -10.22
C GLU A 118 11.28 2.67 -11.22
N LEU A 119 10.74 3.20 -12.31
CA LEU A 119 10.05 2.42 -13.34
C LEU A 119 10.96 2.15 -14.56
N SER A 120 12.09 2.83 -14.66
CA SER A 120 13.04 2.68 -15.76
C SER A 120 13.66 1.29 -15.77
N GLY A 121 13.53 0.59 -16.90
CA GLY A 121 14.11 -0.75 -17.11
C GLY A 121 13.31 -1.91 -16.52
N ARG A 122 12.19 -1.64 -15.84
CA ARG A 122 11.29 -2.69 -15.33
C ARG A 122 10.34 -3.15 -16.45
N GLN A 123 10.61 -4.35 -16.98
CA GLN A 123 9.79 -5.01 -18.00
C GLN A 123 8.79 -5.99 -17.40
N GLU A 124 8.78 -6.15 -16.08
CA GLU A 124 7.87 -7.04 -15.38
C GLU A 124 6.42 -6.56 -15.52
N ALA A 125 5.51 -7.50 -15.77
CA ALA A 125 4.14 -7.34 -15.32
C ALA A 125 4.19 -7.33 -13.79
N ALA A 126 3.68 -6.27 -13.16
CA ALA A 126 3.59 -6.20 -11.71
C ALA A 126 2.46 -7.09 -11.20
#